data_AF-A0A9D4JTC9-F1
#
_entry.id   AF-A0A9D4JTC9-F1
#
_cell.length_a   1.000
_cell.length_b   1.000
_cell.length_c   1.000
_cell.angle_alpha   90.00
_cell.angle_beta   90.00
_cell.angle_gamma   90.00
#
_symmetry.space_group_name_H-M   'P 1'
#
loop_
_entity.id
_entity.type
_entity.pdbx_description
1 polymer ?
#
loop_
_entity_poly.entity_id
_entity_poly.type
_entity_poly.pdbx_seq_one_letter_code
_entity_poly.pdbx_strand_id
1 'polypeptide(L)' 'MTDDSQVIELPILHNLSPRLSFLPLAIPEDIADRLTRIHGDPSAWWVGQFVTYLTRLNAMMRKFLNETKEKLGFVNPIVG' A
#
# COMPACT_ATOMS: atom_id res chain seq x y z
N MET A 1 26.31 4.63 -6.38
CA MET A 1 25.47 4.24 -7.52
C MET A 1 25.74 5.25 -8.60
N THR A 2 26.22 4.81 -9.76
CA THR A 2 26.40 5.68 -10.94
C THR A 2 25.02 6.07 -11.45
N ASP A 3 24.77 7.38 -11.50
CA ASP A 3 23.47 8.02 -11.75
C ASP A 3 22.85 7.65 -13.12
N ASP A 4 23.64 7.03 -14.00
CA ASP A 4 23.28 6.72 -15.40
C ASP A 4 22.74 5.30 -15.63
N SER A 5 22.32 4.58 -14.59
CA SER A 5 21.85 3.19 -14.73
C SER A 5 20.36 3.15 -15.09
N GLN A 6 20.00 2.66 -16.27
CA GLN A 6 18.60 2.53 -16.71
C GLN A 6 17.78 1.55 -15.86
N VAL A 7 18.42 0.49 -15.37
CA VAL A 7 17.77 -0.57 -14.57
C VAL A 7 18.56 -0.77 -13.29
N ILE A 8 17.86 -0.72 -12.16
CA ILE A 8 18.43 -0.97 -10.83
C ILE A 8 17.69 -2.16 -10.24
N GLU A 9 18.43 -3.22 -9.90
CA GLU A 9 17.91 -4.35 -9.14
C GLU A 9 17.88 -3.98 -7.64
N LEU A 10 16.69 -4.00 -7.04
CA LEU A 10 16.52 -3.67 -5.63
C LEU A 10 16.54 -4.96 -4.79
N PRO A 11 17.55 -5.19 -3.93
CA PRO A 11 17.55 -6.34 -3.03
C PRO A 11 16.54 -6.15 -1.90
N ILE A 12 16.25 -7.24 -1.18
CA ILE A 12 15.36 -7.20 -0.02
C ILE A 12 15.96 -6.36 1.12
N LEU A 13 15.08 -5.69 1.88
CA LEU A 13 15.41 -4.57 2.77
C LEU A 13 16.59 -4.79 3.72
N HIS A 14 16.73 -5.99 4.29
CA HIS A 14 17.82 -6.31 5.23
C HIS A 14 19.23 -6.20 4.63
N ASN A 15 19.35 -6.24 3.30
CA ASN A 15 20.62 -6.15 2.57
C ASN A 15 20.88 -4.75 2.01
N LEU A 16 20.00 -3.77 2.26
CA LEU A 16 20.16 -2.40 1.76
C LEU A 16 21.02 -1.56 2.70
N SER A 17 22.16 -1.08 2.19
CA SER A 17 23.02 -0.09 2.84
C SER A 17 23.52 0.93 1.82
N PRO A 18 23.35 2.24 2.06
CA PRO A 18 22.73 2.87 3.23
C PRO A 18 21.21 2.68 3.28
N ARG A 19 20.62 2.91 4.47
CA ARG A 19 19.17 2.85 4.64
C ARG A 19 18.49 4.00 3.87
N LEU A 20 17.45 3.66 3.12
CA LEU A 20 16.74 4.58 2.24
C LEU A 20 15.77 5.48 3.05
N SER A 21 15.61 6.74 2.62
CA SER A 21 14.75 7.73 3.30
C SER A 21 13.26 7.54 3.05
N PHE A 22 12.89 6.79 2.00
CA PHE A 22 11.51 6.52 1.61
C PHE A 22 10.95 5.21 2.21
N LEU A 23 11.57 4.70 3.27
CA LEU A 23 11.04 3.57 4.02
C LEU A 23 9.98 4.05 5.03
N PRO A 24 8.97 3.22 5.35
CA PRO A 24 8.11 3.47 6.50
C PRO A 24 8.95 3.68 7.77
N LEU A 25 8.57 4.60 8.66
CA LEU A 25 7.27 5.28 8.73
C LEU A 25 7.15 6.60 7.94
N ALA A 26 8.11 6.93 7.07
CA ALA A 26 8.08 8.19 6.31
C ALA A 26 6.85 8.32 5.40
N ILE A 27 6.38 9.56 5.24
CA ILE A 27 5.33 9.96 4.28
C ILE A 27 5.89 11.09 3.38
N PRO A 28 5.34 11.29 2.17
CA PRO A 28 5.79 12.37 1.29
C PRO A 28 5.50 13.76 1.90
N GLU A 29 6.51 14.64 1.82
CA GLU A 29 6.47 15.97 2.44
C GLU A 29 5.33 16.84 1.89
N ASP A 30 5.05 16.76 0.59
CA ASP A 30 4.03 17.54 -0.12
C ASP A 30 2.59 17.23 0.31
N ILE A 31 2.35 16.05 0.88
CA ILE A 31 1.02 15.63 1.38
C ILE A 31 0.95 15.50 2.90
N ALA A 32 2.07 15.62 3.61
CA ALA A 32 2.17 15.33 5.05
C ALA A 32 1.17 16.12 5.90
N ASP A 33 1.10 17.44 5.68
CA ASP A 33 0.20 18.34 6.39
C ASP A 33 -1.28 18.00 6.18
N ARG A 34 -1.64 17.67 4.93
CA ARG A 34 -3.02 17.34 4.58
C ARG A 34 -3.40 15.99 5.17
N LEU A 35 -2.50 15.02 5.09
CA LEU A 35 -2.75 13.66 5.54
C LEU A 35 -2.89 13.57 7.06
N THR A 36 -2.04 14.28 7.80
CA THR A 36 -2.09 14.34 9.27
C THR A 36 -3.39 14.97 9.79
N ARG A 37 -4.02 15.85 9.02
CA ARG A 37 -5.33 16.42 9.37
C ARG A 37 -6.51 15.45 9.18
N ILE A 38 -6.39 14.46 8.30
CA ILE A 38 -7.52 13.61 7.87
C ILE A 38 -7.39 12.15 8.31
N HIS A 39 -6.22 11.71 8.79
CA HIS A 39 -5.97 10.32 9.16
C HIS A 39 -5.19 10.23 10.47
N GLY A 40 -5.66 9.38 11.40
CA GLY A 40 -5.02 9.18 12.71
C GLY A 40 -3.66 8.48 12.65
N ASP A 41 -3.37 7.78 11.56
CA ASP A 41 -2.07 7.16 11.27
C ASP A 41 -1.66 7.41 9.80
N PRO A 42 -1.01 8.55 9.50
CA PRO A 42 -0.57 8.90 8.14
C PRO A 42 0.33 7.84 7.49
N SER A 43 1.14 7.15 8.29
CA SER A 43 2.08 6.16 7.77
C SER A 43 1.36 4.92 7.24
N ALA A 44 0.41 4.38 8.02
CA ALA A 44 -0.43 3.27 7.59
C ALA A 44 -1.24 3.62 6.35
N TRP A 45 -1.77 4.85 6.27
CA TRP A 45 -2.48 5.32 5.08
C TRP A 45 -1.58 5.35 3.83
N TRP A 46 -0.34 5.83 3.98
CA TRP A 46 0.62 5.89 2.87
C TRP A 46 1.00 4.50 2.37
N VAL A 47 1.30 3.57 3.27
CA VAL A 47 1.52 2.15 2.93
C VAL A 47 0.28 1.56 2.25
N GLY A 48 -0.92 1.92 2.71
CA GLY A 48 -2.20 1.51 2.14
C GLY A 48 -2.38 1.88 0.67
N GLN A 49 -1.75 2.97 0.18
CA GLN A 49 -1.80 3.33 -1.24
C GLN A 49 -1.12 2.27 -2.11
N PHE A 50 0.04 1.78 -1.69
CA PHE A 50 0.77 0.71 -2.40
C PHE A 50 -0.01 -0.60 -2.35
N VAL A 51 -0.54 -0.98 -1.18
CA VAL A 51 -1.37 -2.17 -1.03
C VAL A 51 -2.56 -2.11 -1.99
N THR A 52 -3.29 -0.98 -2.01
CA THR A 52 -4.45 -0.78 -2.90
C THR A 52 -4.09 -0.95 -4.38
N TYR A 53 -2.95 -0.40 -4.81
CA TYR A 53 -2.51 -0.50 -6.20
C TYR A 53 -2.11 -1.94 -6.59
N LEU A 54 -1.38 -2.63 -5.69
CA LEU A 54 -0.92 -4.00 -5.90
C LEU A 54 -2.09 -4.99 -5.88
N THR A 55 -3.11 -4.77 -5.05
CA THR A 55 -4.26 -5.67 -4.89
C THR A 55 -5.43 -5.34 -5.82
N ARG A 56 -5.20 -4.67 -6.95
CA ARG A 56 -6.27 -4.40 -7.92
C ARG A 56 -6.80 -5.71 -8.51
N LEU A 57 -8.10 -5.92 -8.33
CA LEU A 57 -8.75 -7.16 -8.72
C LEU A 57 -8.91 -7.24 -10.24
N ASN A 58 -8.50 -8.38 -10.82
CA ASN A 58 -8.91 -8.76 -12.16
C ASN A 58 -10.40 -9.15 -12.20
N ALA A 59 -10.95 -9.33 -13.40
CA ALA A 59 -12.38 -9.63 -13.59
C ALA A 59 -12.82 -10.92 -12.88
N MET A 60 -12.00 -11.97 -12.93
CA MET A 60 -12.28 -13.26 -12.29
C MET A 60 -12.35 -13.11 -10.76
N MET A 61 -11.33 -12.49 -10.15
CA MET A 61 -11.26 -12.29 -8.71
C MET A 61 -12.39 -11.40 -8.21
N ARG A 62 -12.75 -10.35 -8.97
CA ARG A 62 -13.89 -9.49 -8.65
C ARG A 62 -15.20 -10.27 -8.63
N LYS A 63 -15.44 -11.13 -9.63
CA LYS A 63 -16.61 -12.00 -9.69
C LYS A 63 -16.64 -12.96 -8.50
N PHE A 64 -15.52 -13.63 -8.22
CA PHE A 64 -15.39 -14.55 -7.09
C PHE A 64 -15.72 -13.87 -5.75
N LEU A 65 -15.17 -12.69 -5.48
CA LEU A 65 -15.42 -11.97 -4.23
C LEU A 65 -16.89 -11.53 -4.11
N ASN A 66 -17.50 -11.06 -5.20
CA ASN A 66 -18.91 -10.65 -5.20
C ASN A 66 -19.85 -11.84 -4.92
N GLU A 67 -19.64 -12.97 -5.60
CA GLU A 67 -20.45 -14.18 -5.40
C GLU A 67 -20.25 -14.76 -3.99
N THR A 68 -19.03 -14.72 -3.47
CA THR A 68 -18.72 -15.15 -2.10
C THR A 68 -19.41 -14.26 -1.07
N LYS A 69 -19.38 -12.93 -1.28
CA LYS A 69 -20.05 -11.96 -0.42
C LYS A 69 -21.56 -12.23 -0.34
N GLU A 70 -22.18 -12.52 -1.47
CA GLU A 70 -23.61 -12.85 -1.56
C GLU A 70 -23.93 -14.17 -0.86
N LYS A 71 -23.17 -15.25 -1.15
CA LYS A 71 -23.36 -16.56 -0.53
C LYS A 71 -23.22 -16.55 0.99
N LEU A 72 -22.31 -15.73 1.51
CA LEU A 72 -22.08 -15.59 2.95
C LEU A 72 -23.10 -14.67 3.62
N GLY A 73 -23.96 -13.97 2.87
CA GLY A 73 -24.82 -12.93 3.43
C GLY A 73 -24.01 -11.82 4.10
N PHE A 74 -22.85 -11.46 3.54
CA PHE A 74 -21.90 -10.54 4.18
C PHE A 74 -22.43 -9.09 4.11
N VAL A 75 -23.14 -8.69 5.18
CA VAL A 75 -23.83 -7.41 5.34
C VAL A 75 -23.46 -6.73 6.65
N ASN A 76 -23.30 -5.41 6.65
CA ASN A 76 -22.92 -4.63 7.84
C ASN A 76 -24.07 -4.52 8.88
N PRO A 77 -23.77 -4.34 10.18
CA PRO A 77 -22.43 -4.26 10.77
C PRO A 77 -21.81 -5.66 11.01
N ILE A 78 -20.51 -5.79 10.75
CA ILE A 78 -19.70 -7.02 10.97
C ILE A 78 -18.41 -6.64 11.69
N VAL A 79 -17.94 -7.49 12.60
CA VAL A 79 -16.60 -7.44 13.20
C VAL A 79 -15.84 -8.66 12.69
N GLY A 80 -14.64 -8.42 12.15
CA GLY A 80 -13.75 -9.47 11.65
C GLY A 80 -13.05 -10.24 12.76
#